data_AF-A0A3B9HS03-F1
#
_entry.id   AF-A0A3B9HS03-F1
#
_cell.length_a   1.000
_cell.length_b   1.000
_cell.length_c   1.000
_cell.angle_alpha   90.00
_cell.angle_beta   90.00
_cell.angle_gamma   90.00
#
_symmetry.space_group_name_H-M   'P 1'
#
loop_
_entity.id
_entity.type
_entity.pdbx_description
1 polymer ?
#
loop_
_entity_poly.entity_id
_entity_poly.type
_entity_poly.pdbx_seq_one_letter_code
_entity_poly.pdbx_strand_id
1 'polypeptide(L)'
;MCFPALKAGVLARELATTIEQIVAESIAANSTANLSRKEGGETVVLGNPTEGAALMWLEEFGIDYLRLRQDFALEMQWTFSTERKMMGSYGLSGAGSEKILYVKGAPELVLARCTEVLTDKGLQSINHFADKISVELRQSQARGMRTLG
;
A
#
# COMPACT_ATOMS: atom_id res chain seq x y z
N MET A 1 10.19 0.75 0.90
CA MET A 1 9.08 1.57 0.34
C MET A 1 9.23 3.02 0.80
N CYS A 2 8.58 3.97 0.14
CA CYS A 2 8.62 5.39 0.53
C CYS A 2 7.19 5.87 0.83
N PHE A 3 6.91 6.17 2.09
CA PHE A 3 5.65 6.76 2.53
C PHE A 3 5.94 8.09 3.22
N PRO A 4 5.64 9.25 2.60
CA PRO A 4 5.86 10.57 3.20
C PRO A 4 5.12 10.77 4.54
N ALA A 5 4.07 9.98 4.77
CA ALA A 5 3.28 9.96 5.99
C ALA A 5 4.01 9.33 7.19
N LEU A 6 4.98 8.45 6.94
CA LEU A 6 5.69 7.73 7.98
C LEU A 6 6.98 8.46 8.37
N LYS A 7 7.12 8.81 9.66
CA LYS A 7 8.37 9.35 10.18
C LYS A 7 9.50 8.34 9.98
N ALA A 8 10.58 8.76 9.34
CA ALA A 8 11.72 7.90 8.96
C ALA A 8 11.37 6.70 8.05
N GLY A 9 10.15 6.63 7.48
CA GLY A 9 9.74 5.55 6.59
C GLY A 9 9.56 4.19 7.28
N VAL A 10 9.38 4.17 8.60
CA VAL A 10 9.24 2.94 9.41
C VAL A 10 7.84 2.81 9.97
N LEU A 11 7.43 1.56 10.25
CA LEU A 11 6.21 1.24 10.99
C LEU A 11 6.58 0.72 12.38
N ALA A 12 5.90 1.22 13.42
CA ALA A 12 5.90 0.54 14.70
C ALA A 12 5.14 -0.79 14.60
N ARG A 13 5.63 -1.83 15.28
CA ARG A 13 5.00 -3.16 15.33
C ARG A 13 3.52 -3.10 15.74
N GLU A 14 3.20 -2.23 16.70
CA GLU A 14 1.85 -2.06 17.25
C GLU A 14 1.00 -1.06 16.47
N LEU A 15 1.51 -0.48 15.37
CA LEU A 15 0.83 0.54 14.57
C LEU A 15 0.28 1.68 15.45
N ALA A 16 1.19 2.38 16.12
CA ALA A 16 0.91 3.33 17.20
C ALA A 16 0.06 4.54 16.79
N THR A 17 -0.05 4.82 15.49
CA THR A 17 -0.80 5.93 14.93
C THR A 17 -1.80 5.48 13.87
N THR A 18 -2.89 6.22 13.70
CA THR A 18 -3.86 5.99 12.62
C THR A 18 -3.21 6.00 11.24
N ILE A 19 -2.16 6.80 11.05
CA ILE A 19 -1.41 6.83 9.79
C ILE A 19 -0.72 5.48 9.52
N GLU A 20 -0.02 4.94 10.52
CA GLU A 20 0.62 3.62 10.40
C GLU A 20 -0.43 2.53 10.14
N GLN A 21 -1.57 2.60 10.82
CA GLN A 21 -2.68 1.67 10.65
C GLN A 21 -3.23 1.71 9.22
N ILE A 22 -3.52 2.91 8.68
CA ILE A 22 -4.02 3.08 7.30
C ILE A 22 -2.98 2.59 6.27
N VAL A 23 -1.69 2.91 6.45
CA VAL A 23 -0.65 2.45 5.53
C VAL A 23 -0.57 0.92 5.53
N ALA A 24 -0.52 0.30 6.72
CA ALA A 24 -0.44 -1.15 6.83
C ALA A 24 -1.71 -1.86 6.32
N GLU A 25 -2.90 -1.34 6.65
CA GLU A 25 -4.19 -1.85 6.17
C GLU A 25 -4.29 -1.74 4.65
N SER A 26 -3.87 -0.62 4.04
CA SER A 26 -3.90 -0.44 2.59
C SER A 26 -3.10 -1.52 1.84
N ILE A 27 -1.94 -1.92 2.39
CA ILE A 27 -1.10 -2.97 1.82
C ILE A 27 -1.77 -4.34 1.98
N ALA A 28 -2.28 -4.63 3.19
CA ALA A 28 -2.88 -5.92 3.52
C ALA A 28 -4.21 -6.18 2.80
N ALA A 29 -5.13 -5.20 2.83
CA ALA A 29 -6.50 -5.31 2.34
C ALA A 29 -6.63 -5.11 0.83
N ASN A 30 -5.73 -4.34 0.22
CA ASN A 30 -5.69 -4.15 -1.24
C ASN A 30 -4.74 -5.14 -1.93
N SER A 31 -4.46 -6.31 -1.35
CA SER A 31 -3.63 -7.36 -1.97
C SER A 31 -4.40 -8.65 -2.16
N THR A 32 -4.14 -9.32 -3.29
CA THR A 32 -4.62 -10.69 -3.58
C THR A 32 -3.50 -11.73 -3.39
N ALA A 33 -2.26 -11.28 -3.16
CA ALA A 33 -1.15 -12.15 -2.80
C ALA A 33 -1.26 -12.67 -1.35
N ASN A 34 -0.59 -13.79 -1.11
CA ASN A 34 -0.41 -14.39 0.20
C ASN A 34 1.03 -14.85 0.37
N LEU A 35 1.46 -14.97 1.61
CA LEU A 35 2.75 -15.55 1.99
C LEU A 35 2.53 -16.97 2.51
N SER A 36 3.22 -17.94 1.91
CA SER A 36 3.24 -19.33 2.34
C SER A 36 4.54 -19.62 3.06
N ARG A 37 4.44 -20.12 4.29
CA ARG A 37 5.58 -20.50 5.11
C ARG A 37 5.63 -22.01 5.21
N LYS A 38 6.77 -22.59 4.82
CA LYS A 38 7.09 -24.00 5.12
C LYS A 38 8.00 -24.01 6.33
N GLU A 39 7.79 -24.94 7.26
CA GLU A 39 8.70 -25.11 8.40
C GLU A 39 10.13 -25.34 7.91
N GLY A 40 11.07 -24.51 8.39
CA GLY A 40 12.47 -24.56 7.99
C GLY A 40 12.79 -24.11 6.56
N GLY A 41 11.80 -23.58 5.81
CA GLY A 41 11.95 -23.14 4.43
C GLY A 41 11.83 -21.62 4.26
N GLU A 42 12.17 -21.14 3.06
CA GLU A 42 11.97 -19.75 2.67
C GLU A 42 10.47 -19.40 2.56
N THR A 43 10.13 -18.15 2.89
CA THR A 43 8.79 -17.60 2.64
C THR A 43 8.55 -17.55 1.13
N VAL A 44 7.47 -18.18 0.68
CA VAL A 44 7.08 -18.20 -0.74
C VAL A 44 5.91 -17.24 -0.96
N VAL A 45 6.06 -16.33 -1.91
CA VAL A 45 4.95 -15.48 -2.36
C VAL A 45 4.01 -16.29 -3.27
N LEU A 46 2.74 -16.34 -2.92
CA LEU A 46 1.64 -16.85 -3.75
C LEU A 46 0.89 -15.66 -4.36
N GLY A 47 0.92 -15.52 -5.68
CA GLY A 47 0.27 -14.42 -6.40
C GLY A 47 1.28 -13.42 -7.00
N ASN A 48 0.91 -12.14 -7.04
CA ASN A 48 1.74 -11.11 -7.67
C ASN A 48 3.02 -10.83 -6.83
N PRO A 49 4.23 -10.93 -7.41
CA PRO A 49 5.48 -10.71 -6.67
C PRO A 49 5.61 -9.33 -6.01
N THR A 50 5.08 -8.28 -6.65
CA THR A 50 5.11 -6.90 -6.14
C THR A 50 4.28 -6.77 -4.88
N GLU A 51 3.11 -7.41 -4.87
CA GLU A 51 2.24 -7.41 -3.71
C GLU A 51 2.83 -8.25 -2.57
N GLY A 52 3.37 -9.43 -2.91
CA GLY A 52 4.06 -10.27 -1.93
C GLY A 52 5.24 -9.56 -1.28
N ALA A 53 6.04 -8.82 -2.03
CA ALA A 53 7.12 -7.99 -1.48
C ALA A 53 6.59 -6.93 -0.50
N ALA A 54 5.42 -6.33 -0.77
CA ALA A 54 4.79 -5.39 0.15
C ALA A 54 4.27 -6.07 1.43
N LEU A 55 3.73 -7.29 1.32
CA LEU A 55 3.35 -8.10 2.49
C LEU A 55 4.57 -8.51 3.31
N MET A 56 5.67 -8.91 2.67
CA MET A 56 6.92 -9.24 3.36
C MET A 56 7.47 -8.03 4.11
N TRP A 57 7.37 -6.83 3.54
CA TRP A 57 7.76 -5.60 4.22
C TRP A 57 6.95 -5.33 5.48
N LEU A 58 5.65 -5.67 5.53
CA LEU A 58 4.89 -5.61 6.79
C LEU A 58 5.44 -6.61 7.83
N GLU A 59 5.75 -7.84 7.39
CA GLU A 59 6.32 -8.88 8.27
C GLU A 59 7.71 -8.51 8.80
N GLU A 60 8.52 -7.77 8.03
CA GLU A 60 9.82 -7.23 8.49
C GLU A 60 9.69 -6.30 9.71
N PHE A 61 8.53 -5.63 9.87
CA PHE A 61 8.20 -4.84 11.06
C PHE A 61 7.42 -5.63 12.12
N GLY A 62 7.26 -6.94 11.96
CA GLY A 62 6.53 -7.80 12.89
C GLY A 62 5.01 -7.62 12.85
N ILE A 63 4.47 -7.08 11.75
CA ILE A 63 3.03 -6.83 11.56
C ILE A 63 2.38 -8.06 10.93
N ASP A 64 1.29 -8.53 11.54
CA ASP A 64 0.46 -9.60 10.99
C ASP A 64 -0.53 -9.05 9.96
N TYR A 65 -0.16 -9.15 8.68
CA TYR A 65 -1.02 -8.67 7.59
C TYR A 65 -2.34 -9.46 7.47
N LEU A 66 -2.39 -10.71 7.91
CA LEU A 66 -3.61 -11.53 7.83
C LEU A 66 -4.65 -10.99 8.81
N ARG A 67 -4.22 -10.58 10.01
CA ARG A 67 -5.09 -9.90 10.97
C ARG A 67 -5.66 -8.60 10.40
N LEU A 68 -4.81 -7.74 9.84
CA LEU A 68 -5.27 -6.49 9.22
C LEU A 68 -6.28 -6.74 8.08
N ARG A 69 -6.06 -7.78 7.29
CA ARG A 69 -6.98 -8.17 6.22
C ARG A 69 -8.31 -8.70 6.75
N GLN A 70 -8.31 -9.41 7.89
CA GLN A 70 -9.53 -9.89 8.55
C GLN A 70 -10.32 -8.74 9.18
N ASP A 71 -9.62 -7.75 9.75
CA ASP A 71 -10.23 -6.58 10.40
C ASP A 71 -10.86 -5.62 9.37
N PHE A 72 -10.38 -5.63 8.13
CA PHE A 72 -11.00 -4.90 7.01
C PHE A 72 -12.24 -5.62 6.47
N ALA A 73 -13.43 -5.09 6.73
CA ALA A 73 -14.67 -5.68 6.23
C ALA A 73 -14.87 -5.34 4.74
N LEU A 74 -14.30 -6.18 3.88
CA LEU A 74 -14.38 -6.03 2.42
C LEU A 74 -15.84 -6.11 1.92
N GLU A 75 -16.28 -5.04 1.26
CA GLU A 75 -17.60 -4.97 0.62
C GLU A 75 -17.52 -5.19 -0.89
N MET A 76 -16.48 -4.64 -1.54
CA MET A 76 -16.30 -4.78 -2.98
C MET A 76 -14.82 -4.79 -3.35
N GLN A 77 -14.45 -5.64 -4.31
CA GLN A 77 -13.11 -5.69 -4.86
C GLN A 77 -13.16 -5.66 -6.38
N TRP A 78 -12.39 -4.75 -6.97
CA TRP A 78 -12.12 -4.73 -8.40
C TRP A 78 -10.71 -5.22 -8.62
N THR A 79 -10.56 -6.38 -9.26
CA THR A 79 -9.26 -6.88 -9.68
C THR A 79 -8.63 -5.96 -10.73
N PHE A 80 -7.32 -6.10 -10.90
CA PHE A 80 -6.59 -5.34 -11.90
C PHE A 80 -7.17 -5.56 -13.30
N SER A 81 -7.39 -4.47 -14.02
CA SER A 81 -7.79 -4.49 -15.43
C SER A 81 -6.79 -3.71 -16.28
N THR A 82 -6.56 -4.17 -17.50
CA THR A 82 -5.69 -3.49 -18.47
C THR A 82 -6.26 -2.15 -18.92
N GLU A 83 -7.60 -2.00 -18.90
CA GLU A 83 -8.31 -0.77 -19.23
C GLU A 83 -8.06 0.31 -18.17
N ARG A 84 -8.32 0.03 -16.89
CA ARG A 84 -8.14 1.00 -15.79
C ARG A 84 -6.69 1.11 -15.32
N LYS A 85 -5.88 0.08 -15.57
CA LYS A 85 -4.50 -0.09 -15.07
C LYS A 85 -4.36 0.09 -13.55
N MET A 86 -5.43 -0.25 -12.83
CA MET A 86 -5.55 -0.17 -11.38
C MET A 86 -6.46 -1.28 -10.87
N MET A 87 -6.35 -1.54 -9.57
CA MET A 87 -7.28 -2.35 -8.79
C MET A 87 -7.68 -1.61 -7.52
N GLY A 88 -8.73 -2.08 -6.85
CA GLY A 88 -9.11 -1.51 -5.56
C GLY A 88 -9.97 -2.42 -4.69
N SER A 89 -9.90 -2.18 -3.39
CA SER A 89 -10.68 -2.83 -2.34
C SER A 89 -11.46 -1.76 -1.58
N TYR A 90 -12.78 -1.89 -1.54
CA TYR A 90 -13.70 -1.03 -0.80
C TYR A 90 -14.33 -1.79 0.36
N GLY A 91 -14.38 -1.17 1.53
CA GLY A 91 -14.89 -1.81 2.74
C GLY A 91 -14.81 -0.91 3.96
N LEU A 92 -15.23 -1.44 5.11
CA LEU A 92 -15.10 -0.77 6.41
C LEU A 92 -13.67 -0.95 6.93
N SER A 93 -12.99 0.16 7.19
CA SER A 93 -11.65 0.18 7.77
C SER A 93 -11.66 -0.31 9.22
N GLY A 94 -10.76 -1.23 9.55
CA GLY A 94 -10.45 -1.60 10.92
C GLY A 94 -9.62 -0.54 11.65
N ALA A 95 -8.96 0.36 10.91
CA ALA A 95 -8.16 1.47 11.46
C ALA A 95 -9.00 2.67 11.94
N GLY A 96 -10.11 2.99 11.25
CA GLY A 96 -10.89 4.21 11.51
C GLY A 96 -12.40 4.03 11.63
N SER A 97 -12.93 2.82 11.35
CA SER A 97 -14.38 2.57 11.29
C SER A 97 -15.14 3.40 10.24
N GLU A 98 -14.44 4.06 9.32
CA GLU A 98 -15.02 4.62 8.10
C GLU A 98 -14.97 3.63 6.93
N LYS A 99 -15.83 3.86 5.93
CA LYS A 99 -15.69 3.16 4.65
C LYS A 99 -14.58 3.81 3.84
N ILE A 100 -13.64 2.99 3.35
CA ILE A 100 -12.48 3.44 2.58
C ILE A 100 -12.35 2.62 1.29
N LEU A 101 -11.87 3.28 0.23
CA LEU A 101 -11.45 2.63 -1.01
C LEU A 101 -9.93 2.71 -1.09
N TYR A 102 -9.27 1.58 -0.95
CA TYR A 102 -7.85 1.46 -1.28
C TYR A 102 -7.69 1.19 -2.76
N VAL A 103 -6.85 1.97 -3.43
CA VAL A 103 -6.53 1.82 -4.86
C VAL A 103 -5.04 1.58 -4.99
N LYS A 104 -4.66 0.74 -5.96
CA LYS A 104 -3.28 0.68 -6.41
C LYS A 104 -3.18 0.41 -7.90
N GLY A 105 -2.11 0.87 -8.53
CA GLY A 105 -1.89 0.62 -9.95
C GLY A 105 -0.72 1.40 -10.54
N ALA A 106 -0.86 1.75 -11.82
CA ALA A 106 0.14 2.57 -12.51
C ALA A 106 0.29 3.92 -11.78
N PRO A 107 1.49 4.26 -11.26
CA PRO A 107 1.70 5.42 -10.42
C PRO A 107 1.20 6.73 -11.03
N GLU A 108 1.41 6.92 -12.33
CA GLU A 108 1.01 8.15 -13.04
C GLU A 108 -0.51 8.31 -13.11
N LEU A 109 -1.24 7.19 -13.21
CA LEU A 109 -2.71 7.19 -13.26
C LEU A 109 -3.34 7.37 -11.89
N VAL A 110 -2.72 6.82 -10.85
CA VAL A 110 -3.15 7.06 -9.47
C VAL A 110 -2.87 8.52 -9.11
N LEU A 111 -1.65 8.99 -9.36
CA LEU A 111 -1.22 10.37 -9.07
C LEU A 111 -2.12 11.41 -9.73
N ALA A 112 -2.52 11.20 -11.00
CA ALA A 112 -3.43 12.09 -11.72
C ALA A 112 -4.85 12.19 -11.11
N ARG A 113 -5.21 11.28 -10.19
CA ARG A 113 -6.50 11.25 -9.48
C ARG A 113 -6.40 11.74 -8.03
N CYS A 114 -5.19 11.99 -7.52
CA CYS A 114 -4.97 12.47 -6.17
C CYS A 114 -5.09 14.00 -6.10
N THR A 115 -5.77 14.50 -5.07
CA THR A 115 -5.84 15.95 -4.76
C THR A 115 -4.92 16.34 -3.61
N GLU A 116 -4.59 15.39 -2.74
CA GLU A 116 -3.82 15.59 -1.51
C GLU A 116 -2.84 14.44 -1.30
N VAL A 117 -1.78 14.70 -0.53
CA VAL A 117 -0.82 13.73 -0.04
C VAL A 117 -0.82 13.79 1.48
N LEU A 118 -0.91 12.63 2.11
CA LEU A 118 -0.69 12.52 3.54
C LEU A 118 0.82 12.53 3.84
N THR A 119 1.26 13.46 4.67
CA THR A 119 2.64 13.59 5.12
C THR A 119 2.73 13.48 6.65
N ASP A 120 3.94 13.45 7.19
CA ASP A 120 4.20 13.56 8.63
C ASP A 120 3.67 14.86 9.27
N LYS A 121 3.27 15.83 8.45
CA LYS A 121 2.65 17.10 8.84
C LYS A 121 1.14 17.15 8.56
N GLY A 122 0.54 16.03 8.15
CA GLY A 122 -0.88 15.93 7.81
C GLY A 122 -1.16 15.99 6.31
N LEU A 123 -2.42 16.23 5.93
CA LEU A 123 -2.83 16.34 4.52
C LEU A 123 -2.32 17.64 3.92
N GLN A 124 -1.72 17.54 2.74
CA GLN A 124 -1.20 18.67 1.99
C GLN A 124 -1.57 18.56 0.51
N SER A 125 -1.80 19.69 -0.16
CA SER A 125 -2.12 19.73 -1.59
C SER A 125 -1.07 18.99 -2.43
N ILE A 126 -1.54 18.15 -3.36
CA ILE A 126 -0.69 17.38 -4.28
C ILE A 126 0.23 18.26 -5.11
N ASN A 127 -0.17 19.50 -5.40
CA ASN A 127 0.59 20.44 -6.23
C ASN A 127 1.98 20.75 -5.66
N HIS A 128 2.17 20.62 -4.34
CA HIS A 128 3.47 20.81 -3.71
C HIS A 128 4.44 19.63 -3.94
N PHE A 129 3.92 18.47 -4.38
CA PHE A 129 4.67 17.20 -4.44
C PHE A 129 4.68 16.56 -5.83
N ALA A 130 3.72 16.86 -6.71
CA ALA A 130 3.50 16.18 -7.98
C ALA A 130 4.76 16.08 -8.85
N ASP A 131 5.51 17.18 -9.00
CA ASP A 131 6.75 17.21 -9.78
C ASP A 131 7.83 16.32 -9.18
N LYS A 132 8.01 16.40 -7.86
CA LYS A 132 9.00 15.58 -7.13
C LYS A 132 8.67 14.10 -7.24
N ILE A 133 7.41 13.72 -7.01
CA ILE A 133 6.94 12.33 -7.16
C ILE A 133 7.19 11.85 -8.59
N SER A 134 6.85 12.66 -9.59
CA SER A 134 7.05 12.32 -11.01
C SER A 134 8.53 12.11 -11.35
N VAL A 135 9.44 12.89 -10.78
CA VAL A 135 10.89 12.71 -10.96
C VAL A 135 11.37 11.40 -10.32
N GLU A 136 10.96 11.11 -9.08
CA GLU A 136 11.34 9.89 -8.37
C GLU A 136 10.82 8.62 -9.06
N LEU A 137 9.59 8.68 -9.60
CA LEU A 137 9.01 7.60 -10.40
C LEU A 137 9.85 7.32 -11.65
N ARG A 138 10.19 8.36 -12.43
CA ARG A 138 11.04 8.22 -13.62
C ARG A 138 12.42 7.65 -13.31
N GLN A 139 13.06 8.13 -12.23
CA GLN A 139 14.36 7.60 -11.80
C GLN A 139 14.28 6.13 -11.41
N SER A 140 13.19 5.73 -10.75
CA SER A 140 12.97 4.34 -10.35
C SER A 140 12.74 3.43 -11.55
N GLN A 141 11.91 3.87 -12.50
CA GLN A 141 11.64 3.17 -13.75
C GLN A 141 12.90 3.04 -14.61
N ALA A 142 13.75 4.08 -14.68
CA ALA A 142 15.01 4.05 -15.41
C ALA A 142 16.01 3.00 -14.86
N ARG A 143 15.89 2.64 -13.58
CA ARG A 143 16.65 1.55 -12.94
C ARG A 143 15.99 0.17 -13.10
N GLY A 144 14.92 0.06 -13.88
CA GLY A 144 14.18 -1.19 -14.07
C GLY A 144 13.34 -1.61 -12.86
N MET A 145 13.13 -0.73 -11.87
CA MET A 145 12.30 -1.05 -10.72
C MET A 145 10.82 -1.00 -11.10
N ARG A 146 10.05 -1.95 -10.57
CA ARG A 146 8.59 -1.90 -10.67
C ARG A 146 8.06 -0.88 -9.66
N THR A 147 7.32 0.11 -10.15
CA THR A 147 6.68 1.15 -9.34
C THR A 147 5.19 0.85 -9.22
N LEU A 148 4.61 1.26 -8.09
CA LEU A 148 3.21 1.06 -7.75
C LEU A 148 2.73 2.34 -7.06
N GLY A 149 1.65 2.92 -7.56
CA GLY A 149 0.92 4.01 -6.89
C GLY A 149 -0.26 3.49 -6.13
#